data_AF-A0A0B1S7G8-F1
#
_entry.id   AF-A0A0B1S7G8-F1
#
_cell.length_a   1.000
_cell.length_b   1.000
_cell.length_c   1.000
_cell.angle_alpha   90.00
_cell.angle_beta   90.00
_cell.angle_gamma   90.00
#
_symmetry.space_group_name_H-M   'P 1'
#
loop_
_entity.id
_entity.type
_entity.pdbx_description
1 polymer ?
#
loop_
_entity_poly.entity_id
_entity_poly.type
_entity_poly.pdbx_seq_one_letter_code
_entity_poly.pdbx_strand_id
1 'polypeptide(L)'
;QLTFENFETEEFTDVVTVLDGGPAENTTTVLATLSGTRTEKFSLTSSTNMIIIRFRSDASIQARGFQANWRAVPFSCGGALSAQAYGQTVSSPHYPSEYPRSTECVWTIQAPKQQLITLSVEDLALSPEDAVLVYDGPSPSSPLLAR
;
A
#
# COMPACT_ATOMS: atom_id res chain seq x y z
N GLN A 1 -10.12 -2.34 4.06
CA GLN A 1 -9.69 -1.37 5.09
C GLN A 1 -9.73 -2.03 6.45
N LEU A 2 -8.62 -1.98 7.18
CA LEU A 2 -8.44 -2.45 8.55
C LEU A 2 -8.38 -1.23 9.47
N THR A 3 -9.11 -1.23 10.57
CA THR A 3 -9.25 -0.11 11.50
C THR A 3 -8.98 -0.59 12.91
N PHE A 4 -7.95 -0.04 13.55
CA PHE A 4 -7.63 -0.33 14.95
C PHE A 4 -8.44 0.62 15.84
N GLU A 5 -9.26 0.06 16.73
CA GLU A 5 -10.05 0.82 17.71
C GLU A 5 -9.23 1.09 18.98
N ASN A 6 -8.38 0.13 19.37
CA ASN A 6 -7.46 0.23 20.51
C ASN A 6 -6.16 -0.50 20.16
N PHE A 7 -5.02 0.03 20.61
CA PHE A 7 -3.72 -0.59 20.41
C PHE A 7 -2.80 -0.32 21.60
N GLU A 8 -2.39 -1.38 22.29
CA GLU A 8 -1.47 -1.32 23.43
C GLU A 8 -0.63 -2.61 23.47
N THR A 9 0.63 -2.52 23.07
CA THR A 9 1.61 -3.60 23.14
C THR A 9 2.88 -3.12 23.83
N GLU A 10 3.76 -4.03 24.27
CA GLU A 10 5.10 -3.65 24.70
C GLU A 10 5.83 -2.88 23.59
N GLU A 11 6.42 -1.74 23.93
CA GLU A 11 7.09 -0.88 22.96
C GLU A 11 8.35 -1.57 22.42
N PHE A 12 8.52 -1.60 21.10
CA PHE A 12 9.63 -2.22 20.35
C PHE A 12 9.78 -3.75 20.46
N THR A 13 9.15 -4.41 21.43
CA THR A 13 9.24 -5.86 21.65
C THR A 13 8.05 -6.61 21.06
N ASP A 14 6.84 -6.24 21.49
CA ASP A 14 5.60 -6.84 21.02
C ASP A 14 5.11 -6.10 19.78
N VAL A 15 5.21 -6.77 18.63
CA VAL A 15 5.05 -6.14 17.32
C VAL A 15 3.88 -6.74 16.56
N VAL A 16 3.03 -5.86 16.03
CA VAL A 16 2.02 -6.19 15.02
C VAL A 16 2.52 -5.76 13.65
N THR A 17 2.79 -6.71 12.76
CA THR A 17 3.05 -6.46 11.34
C THR A 17 1.76 -6.62 10.54
N VAL A 18 1.38 -5.58 9.81
CA VAL A 18 0.28 -5.61 8.84
C VAL A 18 0.90 -5.75 7.46
N LEU A 19 0.52 -6.81 6.75
CA LEU A 19 1.02 -7.18 5.44
C LEU A 19 -0.10 -7.01 4.40
N ASP A 20 0.25 -6.56 3.20
CA ASP A 20 -0.67 -6.25 2.11
C ASP A 20 -0.40 -7.15 0.89
N GLY A 21 -1.48 -7.65 0.29
CA GLY A 21 -1.42 -8.59 -0.83
C GLY A 21 -1.15 -10.03 -0.41
N GLY A 22 -1.23 -10.95 -1.38
CA GLY A 22 -0.81 -12.35 -1.27
C GLY A 22 -1.63 -13.28 -0.35
N PRO A 23 -1.74 -14.59 -0.68
CA PRO A 23 -2.37 -15.58 0.20
C PRO A 23 -1.47 -16.03 1.36
N ALA A 24 -0.18 -15.70 1.35
CA ALA A 24 0.81 -16.10 2.37
C ALA A 24 1.88 -15.03 2.57
N GLU A 25 2.48 -14.94 3.77
CA GLU A 25 3.43 -13.88 4.15
C GLU A 25 4.57 -13.65 3.15
N ASN A 26 5.12 -14.71 2.57
CA ASN A 26 6.22 -14.64 1.59
C ASN A 26 5.80 -14.05 0.21
N THR A 27 4.52 -13.83 0.00
CA THR A 27 3.94 -13.23 -1.22
C THR A 27 3.34 -11.84 -0.96
N THR A 28 3.60 -11.27 0.22
CA THR A 28 3.04 -10.00 0.70
C THR A 28 4.10 -8.91 0.82
N THR A 29 3.68 -7.65 0.88
CA THR A 29 4.52 -6.51 1.26
C THR A 29 4.13 -5.99 2.66
N VAL A 30 5.03 -5.31 3.36
CA VAL A 30 4.72 -4.73 4.68
C VAL A 30 3.99 -3.39 4.50
N LEU A 31 2.75 -3.32 5.00
CA LEU A 31 1.95 -2.10 5.03
C LEU A 31 2.25 -1.25 6.27
N ALA A 32 2.41 -1.90 7.43
CA ALA A 32 2.78 -1.22 8.68
C ALA A 32 3.43 -2.18 9.67
N THR A 33 4.31 -1.64 10.52
CA THR A 33 4.86 -2.31 11.71
C THR A 33 4.54 -1.45 12.92
N LEU A 34 3.84 -2.01 13.90
CA LEU A 34 3.24 -1.29 15.02
C LEU A 34 3.70 -1.90 16.35
N SER A 35 4.00 -1.06 17.33
CA SER A 35 4.27 -1.42 18.73
C SER A 35 3.93 -0.26 19.65
N GLY A 36 3.85 -0.50 20.97
CA GLY A 36 3.58 0.53 21.97
C GLY A 36 2.08 0.84 22.09
N THR A 37 1.76 2.08 22.50
CA THR A 37 0.38 2.49 22.80
C THR A 37 -0.12 3.55 21.83
N ARG A 38 -1.33 3.35 21.28
CA ARG A 38 -2.07 4.38 20.52
C ARG A 38 -3.50 4.47 21.03
N THR A 39 -3.85 5.65 21.54
CA THR A 39 -5.19 5.96 22.08
C THR A 39 -6.18 6.37 20.99
N GLU A 40 -5.68 6.90 19.86
CA GLU A 40 -6.51 7.31 18.74
C GLU A 40 -6.74 6.15 17.76
N LYS A 41 -7.98 6.04 17.28
CA LYS A 41 -8.36 5.13 16.20
C LYS A 41 -7.62 5.48 14.91
N PHE A 42 -7.11 4.48 14.21
CA PHE A 42 -6.45 4.66 12.91
C PHE A 42 -6.80 3.54 11.94
N SER A 43 -6.68 3.81 10.63
CA SER A 43 -7.02 2.85 9.58
C SER A 43 -5.89 2.67 8.58
N LEU A 44 -5.77 1.45 8.08
CA LEU A 44 -4.88 1.03 7.00
C LEU A 44 -5.73 0.44 5.88
N THR A 45 -5.43 0.79 4.63
CA THR A 45 -6.16 0.27 3.46
C THR A 45 -5.20 -0.57 2.64
N SER A 46 -5.61 -1.79 2.30
CA SER A 46 -4.88 -2.67 1.39
C SER A 46 -4.91 -2.14 -0.04
N SER A 47 -3.83 -2.33 -0.77
CA SER A 47 -3.81 -2.15 -2.23
C SER A 47 -4.53 -3.28 -2.97
N THR A 48 -4.80 -4.39 -2.29
CA THR A 48 -5.50 -5.56 -2.84
C THR A 48 -6.76 -5.92 -2.04
N ASN A 49 -7.34 -7.08 -2.31
CA ASN A 49 -8.41 -7.67 -1.50
C ASN A 49 -7.90 -8.56 -0.35
N MET A 50 -6.59 -8.57 -0.06
CA MET A 50 -5.98 -9.42 0.97
C MET A 50 -5.13 -8.61 1.95
N ILE A 51 -5.24 -8.94 3.24
CA ILE A 51 -4.41 -8.42 4.34
C ILE A 51 -4.02 -9.62 5.22
N ILE A 52 -2.78 -9.66 5.67
CA ILE A 52 -2.34 -10.56 6.74
C ILE A 52 -1.93 -9.73 7.96
N ILE A 53 -2.37 -10.12 9.14
CA ILE A 53 -1.98 -9.51 10.42
C ILE A 53 -1.15 -10.53 11.17
N ARG A 54 0.11 -10.20 11.46
CA ARG A 54 1.02 -11.03 12.24
C ARG A 54 1.35 -10.33 13.55
N PHE A 55 1.03 -10.97 14.67
CA PHE A 55 1.44 -10.53 16.00
C PHE A 55 2.56 -11.40 16.52
N ARG A 56 3.63 -10.79 17.04
CA ARG A 56 4.74 -11.45 17.69
C ARG A 56 4.98 -10.80 19.05
N SER A 57 5.07 -11.63 20.09
CA SER A 57 5.36 -11.22 21.46
C SER A 57 6.51 -12.04 22.04
N ASP A 58 7.11 -11.57 23.13
CA ASP A 58 8.12 -12.31 23.86
C ASP A 58 7.58 -12.94 25.16
N ALA A 59 8.46 -13.29 26.12
CA ALA A 59 8.06 -13.94 27.37
C ALA A 59 7.79 -12.95 28.53
N SER A 60 7.96 -11.65 28.32
CA SER A 60 7.82 -10.59 29.33
C SER A 60 6.75 -9.56 28.96
N ILE A 61 6.42 -8.68 29.92
CA ILE A 61 5.55 -7.49 29.82
C ILE A 61 4.34 -7.63 28.88
N GLN A 62 3.21 -8.04 29.44
CA GLN A 62 1.94 -8.09 28.70
C GLN A 62 1.16 -6.78 28.82
N ALA A 63 0.54 -6.37 27.72
CA ALA A 63 -0.39 -5.24 27.66
C ALA A 63 -1.79 -5.69 27.24
N ARG A 64 -2.74 -4.75 27.10
CA ARG A 64 -4.12 -5.05 26.68
C ARG A 64 -4.23 -5.64 25.27
N GLY A 65 -3.21 -5.49 24.44
CA GLY A 65 -3.20 -5.96 23.05
C GLY A 65 -3.91 -4.96 22.12
N PHE A 66 -4.52 -5.48 21.06
CA PHE A 66 -5.17 -4.65 20.04
C PHE A 66 -6.54 -5.19 19.67
N GLN A 67 -7.42 -4.27 19.29
CA GLN A 67 -8.71 -4.59 18.69
C GLN A 67 -8.80 -3.89 17.33
N ALA A 68 -9.07 -4.66 16.28
CA ALA A 68 -9.25 -4.12 14.95
C ALA A 68 -10.52 -4.68 14.29
N ASN A 69 -11.22 -3.79 13.58
CA ASN A 69 -12.34 -4.12 12.72
C ASN A 69 -11.92 -3.98 11.26
N TRP A 70 -12.48 -4.78 10.36
CA TRP A 70 -12.21 -4.65 8.92
C TRP A 70 -13.52 -4.52 8.14
N ARG A 71 -13.43 -3.83 7.01
CA ARG A 71 -14.49 -3.76 6.01
C ARG A 71 -13.92 -3.75 4.61
N ALA A 72 -14.67 -4.33 3.68
CA ALA A 72 -14.43 -4.09 2.26
C ALA A 72 -14.68 -2.59 1.98
N VAL A 73 -13.73 -1.96 1.30
CA VAL A 73 -13.88 -0.62 0.75
C VAL A 73 -13.71 -0.72 -0.76
N PRO A 74 -14.37 0.14 -1.55
CA PRO A 74 -14.09 0.23 -2.98
C PRO A 74 -12.60 0.39 -3.23
N PHE A 75 -12.11 -0.20 -4.33
CA PHE A 75 -10.71 -0.17 -4.70
C PHE A 75 -10.21 1.28 -4.77
N SER A 76 -9.32 1.66 -3.85
CA SER A 76 -8.53 2.88 -3.96
C SER A 76 -7.27 2.54 -4.75
N CYS A 77 -7.10 3.15 -5.93
CA CYS A 77 -5.88 3.03 -6.73
C CYS A 77 -4.73 3.85 -6.13
N GLY A 78 -3.50 3.57 -6.56
CA GLY A 78 -2.29 4.25 -6.10
C GLY A 78 -1.51 3.47 -5.03
N GLY A 79 -0.59 4.17 -4.37
CA GLY A 79 0.24 3.66 -3.28
C GLY A 79 1.74 3.67 -3.55
N ALA A 80 2.52 3.38 -2.52
CA ALA A 80 3.97 3.24 -2.61
C ALA A 80 4.34 1.79 -2.95
N LEU A 81 5.15 1.60 -3.99
CA LEU A 81 5.55 0.31 -4.52
C LEU A 81 7.07 0.19 -4.51
N SER A 82 7.58 -0.98 -4.17
CA SER A 82 9.01 -1.30 -4.30
C SER A 82 9.25 -2.14 -5.54
N ALA A 83 10.03 -1.61 -6.49
CA ALA A 83 10.37 -2.32 -7.71
C ALA A 83 11.19 -3.58 -7.40
N GLN A 84 10.80 -4.68 -8.02
CA GLN A 84 11.47 -5.98 -7.92
C GLN A 84 12.31 -6.25 -9.19
N ALA A 85 13.13 -7.29 -9.14
CA ALA A 85 13.94 -7.71 -10.30
C ALA A 85 13.11 -8.33 -11.44
N TYR A 86 11.85 -8.70 -11.18
CA TYR A 86 10.92 -9.20 -12.18
C TYR A 86 9.90 -8.11 -12.54
N GLY A 87 9.30 -8.21 -13.74
CA GLY A 87 8.31 -7.24 -14.22
C GLY A 87 7.08 -7.18 -13.32
N GLN A 88 6.65 -5.97 -12.98
CA GLN A 88 5.45 -5.68 -12.19
C GLN A 88 4.57 -4.68 -12.96
N THR A 89 3.26 -4.78 -12.75
CA THR A 89 2.26 -3.98 -13.48
C THR A 89 1.39 -3.20 -12.51
N VAL A 90 1.03 -1.97 -12.89
CA VAL A 90 -0.04 -1.19 -12.26
C VAL A 90 -1.14 -0.96 -13.29
N SER A 91 -2.38 -0.83 -12.83
CA SER A 91 -3.54 -0.64 -13.70
C SER A 91 -4.50 0.37 -13.11
N SER A 92 -5.28 1.01 -13.97
CA SER A 92 -6.39 1.86 -13.56
C SER A 92 -7.42 1.05 -12.75
N PRO A 93 -8.22 1.71 -11.88
CA PRO A 93 -9.31 1.02 -11.20
C PRO A 93 -10.25 0.35 -12.21
N HIS A 94 -10.70 -0.86 -11.89
CA HIS A 94 -11.60 -1.69 -12.70
C HIS A 94 -11.06 -2.21 -14.04
N TYR A 95 -9.80 -1.93 -14.41
CA TYR A 95 -9.20 -2.48 -15.62
C TYR A 95 -9.42 -4.02 -15.71
N PRO A 96 -9.86 -4.57 -16.86
CA PRO A 96 -9.98 -3.94 -18.19
C PRO A 96 -11.30 -3.21 -18.45
N SER A 97 -12.18 -3.07 -17.45
CA SER A 97 -13.40 -2.26 -17.57
C SER A 97 -13.10 -0.76 -17.39
N GLU A 98 -14.09 0.08 -17.64
CA GLU A 98 -13.96 1.54 -17.53
C GLU A 98 -13.58 1.99 -16.12
N TYR A 99 -12.63 2.93 -16.04
CA TYR A 99 -12.26 3.58 -14.80
C TYR A 99 -13.36 4.57 -14.33
N PRO A 100 -13.53 4.79 -13.01
CA PRO A 100 -14.53 5.73 -12.51
C PRO A 100 -14.20 7.18 -12.88
N ARG A 101 -15.24 8.00 -13.07
CA ARG A 101 -15.08 9.45 -13.29
C ARG A 101 -14.47 10.12 -12.06
N SER A 102 -13.74 11.22 -12.29
CA SER A 102 -13.12 12.03 -11.23
C SER A 102 -12.18 11.23 -10.31
N THR A 103 -11.48 10.26 -10.89
CA THR A 103 -10.51 9.45 -10.14
C THR A 103 -9.11 10.05 -10.28
N GLU A 104 -8.42 10.20 -9.14
CA GLU A 104 -7.01 10.55 -9.09
C GLU A 104 -6.25 9.41 -8.39
N CYS A 105 -5.31 8.80 -9.11
CA CYS A 105 -4.47 7.72 -8.60
C CYS A 105 -3.01 8.19 -8.61
N VAL A 106 -2.28 7.95 -7.52
CA VAL A 106 -0.86 8.26 -7.44
C VAL A 106 -0.09 7.01 -7.02
N TRP A 107 0.77 6.52 -7.91
CA TRP A 107 1.71 5.44 -7.60
C TRP A 107 3.11 6.00 -7.48
N THR A 108 3.79 5.68 -6.37
CA THR A 108 5.20 6.03 -6.17
C THR A 108 6.02 4.75 -6.21
N ILE A 109 6.79 4.55 -7.28
CA ILE A 109 7.61 3.34 -7.45
C ILE A 109 9.04 3.67 -7.06
N GLN A 110 9.58 2.93 -6.10
CA GLN A 110 10.95 3.08 -5.62
C GLN A 110 11.78 1.85 -5.98
N ALA A 111 12.86 2.06 -6.73
CA ALA A 111 13.86 1.03 -6.99
C ALA A 111 14.89 0.93 -5.85
N PRO A 112 15.54 -0.24 -5.68
CA PRO A 112 16.72 -0.37 -4.83
C PRO A 112 17.81 0.63 -5.21
N LYS A 113 18.69 0.95 -4.26
CA LYS A 113 19.85 1.83 -4.51
C LYS A 113 20.64 1.31 -5.72
N GLN A 114 21.05 2.24 -6.59
CA GLN A 114 21.84 1.97 -7.80
C GLN A 114 21.10 1.18 -8.89
N GLN A 115 19.76 1.11 -8.84
CA GLN A 115 18.93 0.58 -9.92
C GLN A 115 18.05 1.68 -10.51
N LEU A 116 17.66 1.49 -11.77
CA LEU A 116 16.77 2.40 -12.50
C LEU A 116 15.44 1.71 -12.77
N ILE A 117 14.37 2.51 -12.88
CA ILE A 117 13.05 2.05 -13.27
C ILE A 117 12.92 2.23 -14.78
N THR A 118 12.47 1.19 -15.47
CA THR A 118 12.01 1.28 -16.86
C THR A 118 10.52 1.04 -16.87
N LEU A 119 9.77 1.95 -17.50
CA LEU A 119 8.32 1.88 -17.61
C LEU A 119 7.95 1.59 -19.07
N SER A 120 7.04 0.65 -19.28
CA SER A 120 6.40 0.37 -20.56
C SER A 120 4.88 0.45 -20.40
N VAL A 121 4.23 1.11 -21.35
CA VAL A 121 2.76 1.19 -21.40
C VAL A 121 2.27 0.12 -22.35
N GLU A 122 1.57 -0.88 -21.83
CA GLU A 122 1.06 -2.01 -22.61
C GLU A 122 -0.31 -1.72 -23.23
N ASP A 123 -1.18 -1.03 -22.49
CA ASP A 123 -2.50 -0.59 -22.95
C ASP A 123 -2.82 0.80 -22.38
N LEU A 124 -3.43 1.66 -23.19
CA LEU A 124 -3.81 3.02 -22.82
C LEU A 124 -5.01 3.47 -23.65
N ALA A 125 -6.17 3.51 -23.00
CA ALA A 125 -7.41 4.05 -23.56
C ALA A 125 -8.02 5.04 -22.57
N LEU A 126 -7.88 6.34 -22.86
CA LEU A 126 -8.34 7.44 -22.01
C LEU A 126 -9.29 8.36 -22.77
N SER A 127 -10.17 9.04 -22.05
CA SER A 127 -10.94 10.16 -22.60
C SER A 127 -10.03 11.37 -22.88
N PRO A 128 -10.39 12.28 -23.80
CA PRO A 128 -9.53 13.42 -24.17
C PRO A 128 -9.13 14.38 -23.02
N GLU A 129 -9.94 14.43 -21.97
CA GLU A 129 -9.72 15.28 -20.79
C GLU A 129 -8.87 14.60 -19.70
N ASP A 130 -8.66 13.28 -19.82
CA ASP A 130 -7.94 12.48 -18.83
C ASP A 130 -6.47 12.29 -19.23
N ALA A 131 -5.58 12.04 -18.25
CA ALA A 131 -4.15 11.88 -18.50
C ALA A 131 -3.47 10.97 -17.48
N VAL A 132 -2.34 10.38 -17.88
CA VAL A 132 -1.41 9.69 -16.98
C VAL A 132 -0.10 10.46 -16.98
N LEU A 133 0.28 11.01 -15.83
CA LEU A 133 1.49 11.81 -15.69
C LEU A 133 2.60 10.98 -15.07
N VAL A 134 3.77 10.97 -15.73
CA VAL A 134 4.96 10.24 -15.25
C VAL A 134 6.02 11.24 -14.85
N TYR A 135 6.50 11.17 -13.60
CA TYR A 135 7.48 12.10 -13.04
C TYR A 135 8.77 11.38 -12.63
N ASP A 136 9.91 12.04 -12.84
CA ASP A 136 11.24 11.58 -12.39
C ASP A 136 11.54 12.06 -10.96
N GLY A 137 10.84 11.47 -9.99
CA GLY A 137 11.10 11.74 -8.58
C GLY A 137 9.87 11.57 -7.69
N PRO A 138 9.99 11.92 -6.39
CA PRO A 138 9.01 11.55 -5.38
C PRO A 138 7.78 12.47 -5.32
N SER A 139 7.73 13.57 -6.07
CA SER A 139 6.65 14.55 -5.98
C SER A 139 6.19 15.06 -7.35
N PRO A 140 4.98 15.65 -7.45
CA PRO A 140 4.50 16.28 -8.69
C PRO A 140 5.32 17.50 -9.15
N SER A 141 6.23 18.00 -8.31
CA SER A 141 7.20 19.05 -8.67
C SER A 141 8.46 18.51 -9.32
N SER A 142 8.64 17.17 -9.36
CA SER A 142 9.73 16.52 -10.07
C SER A 142 9.61 16.71 -11.59
N PRO A 143 10.69 16.52 -12.36
CA PRO A 143 10.64 16.62 -13.82
C PRO A 143 9.56 15.71 -14.41
N LEU A 144 8.68 16.26 -15.25
CA LEU A 144 7.68 15.50 -16.00
C LEU A 144 8.38 14.77 -17.16
N LEU A 145 8.25 13.45 -17.20
CA LEU A 145 8.79 12.60 -18.26
C LEU A 145 7.77 12.35 -19.38
N ALA A 146 6.50 12.15 -19.04
CA ALA A 146 5.43 11.86 -20.00
C ALA A 146 4.05 12.30 -19.50
N ARG A 147 3.14 12.53 -20.45
CA ARG A 147 1.71 12.82 -20.26
C ARG A 147 0.89 12.04 -21.28
#